data_AF-A0A196P8V9-F1
#
_entry.id   AF-A0A196P8V9-F1
#
_cell.length_a   1.000
_cell.length_b   1.000
_cell.length_c   1.000
_cell.angle_alpha   90.00
_cell.angle_beta   90.00
_cell.angle_gamma   90.00
#
_symmetry.space_group_name_H-M   'P 1'
#
loop_
_entity.id
_entity.type
_entity.pdbx_description
1 polymer ?
#
loop_
_entity_poly.entity_id
_entity_poly.type
_entity_poly.pdbx_seq_one_letter_code
_entity_poly.pdbx_strand_id
1 'polypeptide(L)'
;MTRPFADETEAAQAKAVLGVASEPACDRTVAKRVVSLLNHYFVSPLPAGQAADVANDWLEIIGNPPEWALHDACIWWIGPNNPNCARKPLPGQIAARIKTEMEPIRTAEIALQRHENGQTPLRVAAE
;
A
#
# COMPACT_ATOMS: atom_id res chain seq x y z
N MET A 1 14.39 -0.67 29.51
CA MET A 1 14.66 -1.24 28.18
C MET A 1 13.40 -1.97 27.77
N THR A 2 12.67 -1.51 26.76
CA THR A 2 11.50 -2.24 26.26
C THR A 2 11.94 -2.93 24.99
N ARG A 3 11.91 -4.27 24.92
CA ARG A 3 12.10 -4.98 23.66
C ARG A 3 10.89 -4.70 22.75
N PRO A 4 11.03 -4.71 21.41
CA PRO A 4 9.91 -4.47 20.50
C PRO A 4 8.78 -5.48 20.67
N PHE A 5 9.12 -6.68 21.12
CA PHE A 5 8.22 -7.78 21.48
C PHE A 5 8.60 -8.32 22.86
N ALA A 6 7.62 -8.86 23.58
CA ALA A 6 7.79 -9.46 24.90
C ALA A 6 8.63 -10.74 24.85
N ASP A 7 8.40 -11.59 23.84
CA ASP A 7 9.11 -12.85 23.64
C ASP A 7 9.16 -13.30 22.16
N GLU A 8 9.81 -14.45 21.92
CA GLU A 8 9.97 -15.05 20.59
C GLU A 8 8.64 -15.52 19.98
N THR A 9 7.66 -15.87 20.81
CA THR A 9 6.33 -16.28 20.33
C THR A 9 5.60 -15.09 19.74
N GLU A 10 5.62 -13.95 20.44
CA GLU A 10 5.02 -12.70 19.95
C GLU A 10 5.70 -12.23 18.66
N ALA A 11 7.04 -12.28 18.60
CA ALA A 11 7.78 -11.94 17.39
C ALA A 11 7.43 -12.87 16.21
N ALA A 12 7.30 -14.18 16.45
CA ALA A 12 6.91 -15.14 15.42
C ALA A 12 5.47 -14.90 14.91
N GLN A 13 4.53 -14.57 15.81
CA GLN A 13 3.16 -14.22 15.44
C GLN A 13 3.12 -12.93 14.62
N ALA A 14 3.84 -11.90 15.05
CA ALA A 14 3.95 -10.64 14.31
C ALA A 14 4.51 -10.87 12.89
N LYS A 15 5.56 -11.69 12.76
CA LYS A 15 6.14 -12.07 11.47
C LYS A 15 5.16 -12.80 10.57
N ALA A 16 4.35 -13.71 11.12
CA ALA A 16 3.33 -14.43 10.36
C ALA A 16 2.21 -13.49 9.86
N VAL A 17 1.69 -12.61 10.72
CA VAL A 17 0.68 -11.61 10.35
C VAL A 17 1.20 -10.67 9.27
N LEU A 18 2.43 -10.19 9.45
CA LEU A 18 3.10 -9.32 8.49
C LEU A 18 3.27 -10.00 7.13
N GLY A 19 3.64 -11.28 7.11
CA GLY A 19 3.76 -12.04 5.86
C GLY A 19 2.46 -12.08 5.05
N VAL A 20 1.32 -12.28 5.73
CA VAL A 20 -0.01 -12.25 5.08
C VAL A 20 -0.39 -10.84 4.66
N ALA A 21 -0.14 -9.83 5.51
CA ALA A 21 -0.48 -8.45 5.21
C ALA A 21 0.36 -7.86 4.06
N SER A 22 1.57 -8.36 3.84
CA SER A 22 2.47 -7.92 2.76
C SER A 22 2.32 -8.71 1.46
N GLU A 23 1.37 -9.64 1.36
CA GLU A 23 1.21 -10.47 0.16
C GLU A 23 0.86 -9.61 -1.07
N PRO A 24 1.64 -9.69 -2.16
CA PRO A 24 1.39 -8.92 -3.38
C PRO A 24 0.04 -9.24 -4.03
N ALA A 25 -0.69 -8.22 -4.46
CA ALA A 25 -1.87 -8.42 -5.31
C ALA A 25 -1.44 -8.92 -6.70
N CYS A 26 -2.22 -9.84 -7.28
CA CYS A 26 -2.00 -10.25 -8.68
C CYS A 26 -2.33 -9.12 -9.66
N ASP A 27 -1.70 -9.12 -10.84
CA ASP A 27 -1.86 -8.08 -11.88
C ASP A 27 -3.32 -7.80 -12.22
N ARG A 28 -4.13 -8.86 -12.29
CA ARG A 28 -5.56 -8.77 -12.57
C ARG A 28 -6.31 -7.94 -11.51
N THR A 29 -5.91 -8.04 -10.25
CA THR A 29 -6.49 -7.24 -9.16
C THR A 29 -6.09 -5.77 -9.31
N VAL A 30 -4.80 -5.52 -9.57
CA VAL A 30 -4.29 -4.15 -9.78
C VAL A 30 -4.99 -3.49 -10.96
N ALA A 31 -5.02 -4.15 -12.11
CA ALA A 31 -5.67 -3.67 -13.33
C ALA A 31 -7.14 -3.32 -13.11
N LYS A 32 -7.91 -4.23 -12.48
CA LYS A 32 -9.33 -3.98 -12.18
C LYS A 32 -9.53 -2.77 -11.29
N ARG A 33 -8.69 -2.59 -10.27
CA ARG A 33 -8.83 -1.48 -9.32
C ARG A 33 -8.45 -0.14 -9.97
N VAL A 34 -7.41 -0.12 -10.81
CA VAL A 34 -7.04 1.07 -11.60
C VAL A 34 -8.15 1.48 -12.56
N VAL A 35 -8.68 0.55 -13.35
CA VAL A 35 -9.77 0.86 -14.28
C VAL A 35 -11.01 1.36 -13.53
N SER A 36 -11.34 0.74 -12.39
CA SER A 36 -12.43 1.22 -11.52
C SER A 36 -12.19 2.64 -11.01
N LEU A 37 -10.96 2.97 -10.56
CA LEU A 37 -10.61 4.30 -10.11
C LEU A 37 -10.79 5.33 -11.22
N LEU A 38 -10.27 5.03 -12.42
CA LEU A 38 -10.31 5.97 -13.53
C LEU A 38 -11.72 6.17 -14.09
N ASN A 39 -12.60 5.18 -14.00
CA ASN A 39 -14.00 5.29 -14.41
C ASN A 39 -14.78 6.37 -13.64
N HIS A 40 -14.37 6.77 -12.44
CA HIS A 40 -14.97 7.90 -11.74
C HIS A 40 -14.73 9.25 -12.44
N TYR A 41 -13.75 9.32 -13.35
CA TYR A 41 -13.32 10.56 -14.02
C TYR A 41 -13.61 10.57 -15.52
N PHE A 42 -14.00 9.44 -16.10
CA PHE A 42 -14.30 9.35 -17.52
C PHE A 42 -15.74 9.71 -17.82
N VAL A 43 -15.93 10.54 -18.84
CA VAL A 43 -17.26 10.92 -19.36
C VAL A 43 -17.84 9.79 -20.24
N SER A 44 -16.98 8.91 -20.76
CA SER A 44 -17.33 7.75 -21.60
C SER A 44 -16.46 6.53 -21.26
N PRO A 45 -16.99 5.30 -21.39
CA PRO A 45 -16.23 4.09 -21.08
C PRO A 45 -15.02 3.92 -22.01
N LEU A 46 -13.89 3.51 -21.43
CA LEU A 46 -12.70 3.12 -22.20
C LEU A 46 -12.97 1.85 -23.02
N PRO A 47 -12.60 1.81 -24.31
CA PRO A 47 -12.56 0.56 -25.07
C PRO A 47 -11.67 -0.47 -24.38
N ALA A 48 -12.05 -1.76 -24.41
CA ALA A 48 -11.40 -2.82 -23.64
C ALA A 48 -9.88 -2.94 -23.91
N GLY A 49 -9.44 -2.78 -25.16
CA GLY A 49 -8.00 -2.78 -25.50
C GLY A 49 -7.24 -1.64 -24.83
N GLN A 50 -7.77 -0.42 -24.90
CA GLN A 50 -7.14 0.75 -24.25
C GLN A 50 -7.15 0.64 -22.72
N ALA A 51 -8.19 0.05 -22.14
CA ALA A 51 -8.23 -0.19 -20.70
C ALA A 51 -7.13 -1.15 -20.23
N ALA A 52 -6.78 -2.15 -21.05
CA ALA A 52 -5.68 -3.07 -20.77
C ALA A 52 -4.31 -2.36 -20.86
N ASP A 53 -4.09 -1.55 -21.90
CA ASP A 53 -2.84 -0.79 -22.06
C ASP A 53 -2.64 0.20 -20.89
N VAL A 54 -3.68 0.95 -20.52
CA VAL A 54 -3.65 1.84 -19.35
C VAL A 54 -3.37 1.06 -18.07
N ALA A 55 -3.98 -0.10 -17.88
CA ALA A 55 -3.72 -0.91 -16.69
C ALA A 55 -2.26 -1.40 -16.63
N ASN A 56 -1.67 -1.78 -17.76
CA ASN A 56 -0.27 -2.20 -17.84
C ASN A 56 0.68 -1.04 -17.51
N ASP A 57 0.46 0.15 -18.06
CA ASP A 57 1.26 1.35 -17.72
C ASP A 57 1.22 1.67 -16.22
N TRP A 58 0.04 1.51 -15.61
CA TRP A 58 -0.12 1.70 -14.18
C TRP A 58 0.56 0.61 -13.36
N LEU A 59 0.50 -0.65 -13.80
CA LEU A 59 1.16 -1.77 -13.17
C LEU A 59 2.69 -1.59 -13.16
N GLU A 60 3.28 -1.11 -14.24
CA GLU A 60 4.72 -0.81 -14.31
C GLU A 60 5.15 0.26 -13.28
N ILE A 61 4.29 1.24 -13.01
CA ILE A 61 4.62 2.34 -12.10
C ILE A 61 4.31 1.99 -10.63
N ILE A 62 3.21 1.27 -10.38
CA ILE A 62 2.73 0.94 -9.03
C ILE A 62 3.32 -0.39 -8.53
N GLY A 63 3.62 -1.31 -9.45
CA GLY A 63 3.96 -2.69 -9.14
C GLY A 63 2.77 -3.47 -8.59
N ASN A 64 3.08 -4.44 -7.73
CA ASN A 64 2.11 -5.35 -7.10
C ASN A 64 2.08 -5.14 -5.58
N PRO A 65 1.54 -4.01 -5.09
CA PRO A 65 1.34 -3.83 -3.66
C PRO A 65 0.29 -4.82 -3.14
N PRO A 66 0.18 -5.01 -1.83
CA PRO A 66 -0.95 -5.71 -1.23
C PRO A 66 -2.29 -5.08 -1.64
N GLU A 67 -3.32 -5.91 -1.80
CA GLU A 67 -4.63 -5.46 -2.30
C GLU A 67 -5.24 -4.37 -1.41
N TRP A 68 -5.11 -4.50 -0.09
CA TRP A 68 -5.63 -3.52 0.86
C TRP A 68 -4.96 -2.15 0.69
N ALA A 69 -3.64 -2.10 0.48
CA ALA A 69 -2.91 -0.85 0.34
C ALA A 69 -3.30 -0.11 -0.96
N LEU A 70 -3.49 -0.87 -2.05
CA LEU A 70 -4.02 -0.31 -3.30
C LEU A 70 -5.46 0.18 -3.13
N HIS A 71 -6.30 -0.59 -2.44
CA HIS A 71 -7.68 -0.22 -2.16
C HIS A 71 -7.76 1.09 -1.38
N ASP A 72 -7.06 1.18 -0.25
CA ASP A 72 -7.08 2.36 0.63
C ASP A 72 -6.54 3.60 -0.08
N ALA A 73 -5.47 3.45 -0.88
CA ALA A 73 -4.95 4.54 -1.69
C ALA A 73 -5.98 5.06 -2.71
N CYS A 74 -6.71 4.16 -3.36
CA CYS A 74 -7.76 4.51 -4.32
C CYS A 74 -8.96 5.17 -3.65
N ILE A 75 -9.41 4.63 -2.51
CA ILE A 75 -10.53 5.19 -1.72
C ILE A 75 -10.17 6.56 -1.16
N TRP A 76 -8.97 6.73 -0.62
CA TRP A 76 -8.51 8.05 -0.18
C TRP A 76 -8.50 9.04 -1.33
N TRP A 77 -8.05 8.63 -2.53
CA TRP A 77 -7.95 9.53 -3.66
C TRP A 77 -9.30 10.17 -4.03
N ILE A 78 -10.36 9.35 -4.10
CA ILE A 78 -11.72 9.82 -4.40
C ILE A 78 -12.47 10.40 -3.19
N GLY A 79 -11.90 10.22 -2.00
CA GLY A 79 -12.52 10.61 -0.73
C GLY A 79 -12.38 12.11 -0.41
N PRO A 80 -13.15 12.60 0.57
CA PRO A 80 -13.14 14.01 0.97
C PRO A 80 -11.82 14.46 1.61
N ASN A 81 -11.01 13.51 2.09
CA ASN A 81 -9.72 13.77 2.74
C ASN A 81 -8.59 14.03 1.75
N ASN A 82 -8.84 13.94 0.44
CA ASN A 82 -7.90 14.35 -0.60
C ASN A 82 -8.40 15.66 -1.24
N PRO A 83 -7.68 16.79 -1.10
CA PRO A 83 -8.07 18.04 -1.74
C PRO A 83 -8.04 17.97 -3.27
N ASN A 84 -7.41 16.94 -3.84
CA ASN A 84 -7.34 16.70 -5.28
C ASN A 84 -8.40 15.68 -5.78
N CYS A 85 -9.39 15.29 -4.97
CA CYS A 85 -10.36 14.25 -5.35
C CYS A 85 -11.22 14.58 -6.58
N ALA A 86 -11.31 15.85 -6.98
CA ALA A 86 -11.97 16.27 -8.21
C ALA A 86 -11.09 16.09 -9.47
N ARG A 87 -9.82 15.71 -9.33
CA ARG A 87 -8.86 15.59 -10.44
C ARG A 87 -8.52 14.13 -10.69
N LYS A 88 -8.39 13.78 -11.97
CA LYS A 88 -7.95 12.46 -12.39
C LYS A 88 -6.57 12.16 -11.78
N PRO A 89 -6.37 11.01 -11.10
CA PRO A 89 -5.08 10.63 -10.55
C PRO A 89 -4.07 10.29 -11.64
N LEU A 90 -2.81 10.57 -11.36
CA LEU A 90 -1.66 10.01 -12.07
C LEU A 90 -1.16 8.74 -11.37
N PRO A 91 -0.59 7.77 -12.11
CA PRO A 91 -0.09 6.52 -11.51
C PRO A 91 0.89 6.76 -10.35
N GLY A 92 1.82 7.70 -10.52
CA GLY A 92 2.81 8.05 -9.49
C GLY A 92 2.20 8.62 -8.20
N GLN A 93 1.03 9.26 -8.27
CA GLN A 93 0.35 9.79 -7.08
C GLN A 93 -0.27 8.66 -6.25
N ILE A 94 -0.86 7.67 -6.93
CA ILE A 94 -1.38 6.46 -6.27
C ILE A 94 -0.23 5.61 -5.72
N ALA A 95 0.87 5.46 -6.47
CA ALA A 95 2.08 4.80 -5.98
C ALA A 95 2.64 5.46 -4.70
N ALA A 96 2.70 6.80 -4.66
CA ALA A 96 3.13 7.54 -3.48
C ALA A 96 2.18 7.32 -2.29
N ARG A 97 0.87 7.29 -2.54
CA ARG A 97 -0.12 7.02 -1.50
C ARG A 97 -0.01 5.60 -0.95
N ILE A 98 0.15 4.59 -1.81
CA ILE A 98 0.36 3.19 -1.41
C ILE A 98 1.54 3.07 -0.45
N LYS A 99 2.65 3.77 -0.72
CA LYS A 99 3.79 3.81 0.21
C LYS A 99 3.41 4.33 1.58
N THR A 100 2.54 5.35 1.63
CA THR A 100 2.02 5.90 2.90
C THR A 100 1.17 4.87 3.64
N GLU A 101 0.27 4.17 2.94
CA GLU A 101 -0.55 3.11 3.55
C GLU A 101 0.30 1.96 4.08
N MET A 102 1.44 1.67 3.43
CA MET A 102 2.38 0.62 3.81
C MET A 102 3.37 1.01 4.93
N GLU A 103 3.34 2.24 5.46
CA GLU A 103 4.23 2.65 6.56
C GLU A 103 4.07 1.81 7.86
N PRO A 104 2.86 1.35 8.26
CA PRO A 104 2.72 0.42 9.38
C PRO A 104 3.44 -0.92 9.15
N ILE A 105 3.39 -1.45 7.93
CA ILE A 105 4.12 -2.68 7.53
C ILE A 105 5.63 -2.45 7.67
N ARG A 106 6.13 -1.35 7.08
CA ARG A 106 7.54 -0.99 7.15
C ARG A 106 8.02 -0.82 8.60
N THR A 107 7.18 -0.21 9.45
CA THR A 107 7.48 -0.03 10.87
C THR A 107 7.57 -1.38 11.60
N ALA A 108 6.65 -2.30 11.30
CA ALA A 108 6.65 -3.65 11.86
C ALA A 108 7.87 -4.47 11.40
N GLU A 109 8.26 -4.37 10.12
CA GLU A 109 9.49 -4.98 9.59
C GLU A 109 10.74 -4.51 10.34
N ILE A 110 10.86 -3.20 10.56
CA ILE A 110 11.98 -2.61 11.32
C ILE A 110 11.96 -3.11 12.78
N ALA A 111 10.79 -3.23 13.40
CA ALA A 111 10.66 -3.73 14.77
C ALA A 111 11.12 -5.20 14.86
N LEU A 112 10.72 -6.05 13.91
CA LEU A 112 11.17 -7.45 13.82
C LEU A 112 12.66 -7.55 13.59
N GLN A 113 13.20 -6.79 12.63
CA GLN A 113 14.64 -6.79 12.35
C GLN A 113 15.46 -6.38 13.59
N ARG A 114 14.99 -5.41 14.38
CA ARG A 114 15.65 -5.02 15.63
C ARG A 114 15.61 -6.12 16.68
N HIS A 115 14.47 -6.80 16.80
CA HIS A 115 14.32 -7.93 17.71
C HIS A 115 15.29 -9.06 17.34
N GLU A 116 15.32 -9.45 16.06
CA GLU A 116 16.24 -10.48 15.52
C GLU A 116 17.71 -10.11 15.74
N ASN A 117 18.05 -8.82 15.65
CA ASN A 117 19.41 -8.30 15.87
C ASN A 117 19.76 -8.05 17.36
N GLY A 118 18.83 -8.28 18.29
CA GLY A 118 19.03 -7.97 19.72
C GLY A 118 19.21 -6.48 20.04
N GLN A 119 18.77 -5.58 19.15
CA GLN A 119 18.95 -4.14 19.26
C GLN A 119 17.79 -3.45 20.02
N THR A 120 18.10 -2.35 20.72
CA THR A 120 17.12 -1.57 21.52
C THR A 120 16.25 -0.67 20.63
N PRO A 121 14.97 -0.37 20.95
CA PRO A 121 14.13 0.49 20.10
C PRO A 121 14.64 1.93 20.02
N LEU A 122 14.52 2.56 18.84
CA LEU A 122 14.60 4.01 18.74
C LEU A 122 13.44 4.60 19.56
N ARG A 123 13.78 5.24 20.68
CA ARG A 123 12.86 6.19 21.32
C ARG A 123 12.72 7.37 20.38
N VAL A 124 11.54 7.56 19.81
CA VAL A 124 11.18 8.88 19.28
C VAL A 124 11.10 9.78 20.51
N ALA A 125 12.07 10.69 20.65
CA ALA A 125 11.98 11.74 21.67
C ALA A 125 10.74 12.57 21.33
N ALA A 126 9.68 12.39 22.10
CA ALA A 126 8.58 13.33 22.10
C ALA A 126 9.10 14.61 22.78
N GLU A 127 9.24 15.67 22.00
CA GLU A 127 9.30 17.06 22.48
C GLU A 127 7.89 17.65 22.47
#